data_AF-A0A800CFX8-F1
#
_entry.id   AF-A0A800CFX8-F1
#
_cell.length_a   1.000
_cell.length_b   1.000
_cell.length_c   1.000
_cell.angle_alpha   90.00
_cell.angle_beta   90.00
_cell.angle_gamma   90.00
#
_symmetry.space_group_name_H-M   'P 1'
#
loop_
_entity.id
_entity.type
_entity.pdbx_description
1 polymer ?
#
loop_
_entity_poly.entity_id
_entity_poly.type
_entity_poly.pdbx_seq_one_letter_code
_entity_poly.pdbx_strand_id
1 'polypeptide(L)' 'MIDVNQLRRGVSFTQDGNLYKVTEYSHKKPGRGKATIRV' A
#
# COMPACT_ATOMS: atom_id res chain seq x y z
N MET A 1 -4.96 9.15 7.31
CA MET A 1 -5.39 8.58 6.02
C MET A 1 -4.18 8.66 5.10
N ILE A 2 -3.53 7.52 4.83
CA ILE A 2 -2.33 7.45 3.98
C ILE A 2 -2.78 7.19 2.54
N ASP A 3 -2.15 7.86 1.57
CA ASP A 3 -2.45 7.61 0.16
C ASP A 3 -1.83 6.27 -0.29
N VAL A 4 -2.56 5.51 -1.10
CA VAL A 4 -2.08 4.20 -1.57
C VAL A 4 -0.76 4.30 -2.33
N ASN A 5 -0.48 5.42 -3.02
CA ASN A 5 0.76 5.61 -3.75
C ASN A 5 1.97 5.81 -2.83
N GLN A 6 1.74 6.20 -1.57
CA GLN A 6 2.78 6.37 -0.56
C GLN A 6 3.16 5.04 0.12
N LEU A 7 2.42 3.96 -0.13
CA LEU A 7 2.80 2.62 0.32
C LEU A 7 3.96 2.13 -0.54
N ARG A 8 5.17 2.16 0.03
CA ARG A 8 6.41 1.63 -0.56
C ARG A 8 7.11 0.76 0.48
N ARG A 9 7.99 -0.14 0.04
CA ARG A 9 8.78 -0.97 0.96
C ARG A 9 9.51 -0.10 1.99
N GLY A 10 9.33 -0.43 3.26
CA GLY A 10 9.92 0.26 4.39
C GLY A 10 9.05 1.35 5.01
N VAL A 11 7.94 1.73 4.38
CA VAL A 11 7.00 2.70 4.95
C VAL A 11 6.26 2.06 6.11
N SER A 12 6.14 2.82 7.20
CA SER A 12 5.34 2.46 8.37
C SER A 12 4.06 3.26 8.39
N PHE A 13 2.93 2.60 8.65
CA PHE A 13 1.63 3.23 8.72
C PHE A 13 0.78 2.63 9.82
N THR A 14 -0.12 3.42 10.37
CA THR A 14 -1.06 2.99 11.41
C THR A 14 -2.40 2.67 10.77
N GLN A 15 -2.92 1.47 11.04
CA GLN A 15 -4.22 1.01 10.57
C GLN A 15 -4.95 0.34 11.75
N ASP A 16 -6.16 0.81 12.04
CA ASP A 16 -6.99 0.30 13.14
C ASP A 16 -6.27 0.24 14.50
N GLY A 17 -5.42 1.23 14.78
CA GLY A 17 -4.64 1.35 16.01
C GLY A 17 -3.33 0.54 16.04
N ASN A 18 -3.06 -0.27 15.02
CA ASN A 18 -1.84 -1.09 14.93
C ASN A 18 -0.82 -0.48 13.96
N LEU A 19 0.46 -0.56 14.31
CA LEU A 19 1.56 -0.09 13.46
C LEU A 19 2.05 -1.21 12.54
N TYR A 20 1.97 -0.98 11.24
CA TYR A 20 2.44 -1.90 10.21
C TYR A 20 3.64 -1.32 9.47
N LYS A 21 4.46 -2.20 8.90
CA LYS A 21 5.58 -1.85 8.02
C LYS A 21 5.46 -2.64 6.72
N VAL A 22 5.52 -1.94 5.59
CA VAL A 22 5.45 -2.57 4.27
C VAL A 22 6.75 -3.34 4.01
N THR A 23 6.67 -4.66 3.96
CA THR A 23 7.80 -5.54 3.62
C THR A 23 7.90 -5.80 2.13
N GLU A 24 6.77 -6.00 1.47
CA GLU A 24 6.67 -6.29 0.06
C GLU A 24 5.59 -5.42 -0.58
N TYR A 25 5.81 -4.98 -1.83
CA TYR A 25 4.93 -4.04 -2.51
C TYR A 25 4.65 -4.54 -3.92
N SER A 26 3.36 -4.78 -4.21
CA SER A 26 2.91 -5.16 -5.56
C SER A 26 1.88 -4.17 -6.08
N HIS A 27 2.23 -3.48 -7.17
CA HIS A 27 1.35 -2.55 -7.87
C HIS A 27 0.79 -3.21 -9.13
N LYS A 28 -0.53 -3.44 -9.16
CA LYS A 28 -1.21 -4.02 -10.32
C LYS A 28 -2.19 -3.02 -10.90
N LYS A 29 -2.00 -2.68 -12.18
CA LYS A 29 -2.93 -1.84 -12.96
C LYS A 29 -3.53 -2.68 -14.09
N PRO A 30 -4.71 -3.29 -13.92
CA PRO A 30 -5.40 -3.98 -15.00
C PRO A 30 -5.86 -2.97 -16.06
N GLY A 31 -5.70 -3.28 -17.34
CA GLY A 31 -5.73 -2.31 -18.46
C GLY A 31 -6.77 -1.20 -18.40
N ARG A 32 -8.05 -1.48 -18.06
CA ARG A 32 -9.11 -0.46 -17.86
C ARG A 32 -9.62 -0.33 -16.42
N GLY A 33 -9.04 -1.03 -15.46
CA GLY A 33 -9.47 -1.01 -14.05
C GLY A 33 -8.68 -0.05 -13.17
N LYS A 34 -9.15 0.14 -11.94
CA LYS A 34 -8.42 0.88 -10.91
C LYS A 34 -7.16 0.11 -10.51
N ALA A 35 -6.09 0.85 -10.21
CA ALA A 35 -4.88 0.25 -9.68
C ALA A 35 -5.11 -0.25 -8.26
N THR A 36 -4.61 -1.43 -7.96
CA THR A 36 -4.59 -1.98 -6.59
C THR A 36 -3.17 -2.15 -6.13
N ILE A 37 -2.96 -1.89 -4.84
CA ILE A 37 -1.68 -2.04 -4.17
C ILE A 37 -1.86 -3.10 -3.10
N ARG A 38 -1.03 -4.13 -3.16
CA ARG A 38 -0.94 -5.17 -2.13
C ARG A 38 0.34 -4.96 -1.35
N VAL A 39 0.19 -4.77 -0.05
CA VAL A 39 1.26 -4.62 0.96
C VAL A 39 1.09 -5.63 2.07
#